data_AF-A0A958GT54-F1
#
_entry.id   AF-A0A958GT54-F1
#
_cell.length_a   1.000
_cell.length_b   1.000
_cell.length_c   1.000
_cell.angle_alpha   90.00
_cell.angle_beta   90.00
_cell.angle_gamma   90.00
#
_symmetry.space_group_name_H-M   'P 1'
#
loop_
_entity.id
_entity.type
_entity.pdbx_description
1 polymer ?
#
loop_
_entity_poly.entity_id
_entity_poly.type
_entity_poly.pdbx_seq_one_letter_code
_entity_poly.pdbx_strand_id
1 'polypeptide(L)'
;LGVPVYIHQEVLPDYGARRGKGEALWKSLYVTSGDILLWVDTDVSNFHPRFIYGLMGPLLNRQTLQFVKGFYRRPLKTGAGVLQSGRGGRVTELTARPLLNLFYPELSGIIQPLSGEYGGRRKALERVTFTSGYGVETCVLIDIFEKYKLASIAQIDMIERIHNNQSLGDLSKMSFAIIQTLFGRLEQRYGRALVEDVNRTMKLIRHDPERYYLEVEEIAEKERPPMIELPEYRARFGISDPAPAITTSGSHPHEPHTPLYPARPN
;
A
#
# COMPACT_ATOMS: atom_id res chain seq x y z
N LEU A 1 -0.80 -27.96 -11.51
CA LEU A 1 -0.17 -26.72 -12.00
C LEU A 1 1.19 -26.39 -11.35
N GLY A 2 1.69 -27.12 -10.33
CA GLY A 2 3.08 -26.95 -9.87
C GLY A 2 3.44 -25.57 -9.31
N VAL A 3 2.44 -24.72 -9.03
CA VAL A 3 2.64 -23.40 -8.44
C VAL A 3 2.90 -23.57 -6.94
N PRO A 4 4.04 -23.12 -6.41
CA PRO A 4 4.31 -23.20 -4.98
C PRO A 4 3.31 -22.34 -4.20
N VAL A 5 2.74 -22.92 -3.14
CA VAL A 5 1.84 -22.25 -2.20
C VAL A 5 2.51 -22.20 -0.85
N TYR A 6 2.51 -21.03 -0.21
CA TYR A 6 3.12 -20.82 1.09
C TYR A 6 2.08 -20.27 2.07
N ILE A 7 2.08 -20.82 3.28
CA ILE A 7 1.31 -20.29 4.41
C ILE A 7 2.19 -19.23 5.08
N HIS A 8 1.78 -17.96 5.04
CA HIS A 8 2.66 -16.87 5.51
C HIS A 8 2.97 -16.97 7.01
N GLN A 9 2.12 -17.62 7.81
CA GLN A 9 2.40 -17.86 9.23
C GLN A 9 3.61 -18.79 9.44
N GLU A 10 3.93 -19.66 8.49
CA GLU A 10 5.03 -20.62 8.56
C GLU A 10 6.36 -20.07 8.00
N VAL A 11 6.32 -18.96 7.27
CA VAL A 11 7.50 -18.30 6.72
C VAL A 11 8.12 -17.39 7.78
N LEU A 12 9.43 -17.48 8.02
CA LEU A 12 10.14 -16.65 9.02
C LEU A 12 9.48 -16.71 10.42
N PRO A 13 9.34 -17.91 11.03
CA PRO A 13 8.58 -18.08 12.28
C PRO A 13 9.17 -17.31 13.46
N ASP A 14 10.49 -17.09 13.49
CA ASP A 14 11.19 -16.35 14.56
C ASP A 14 10.75 -14.87 14.65
N TYR A 15 10.16 -14.35 13.57
CA TYR A 15 9.60 -13.00 13.53
C TYR A 15 8.11 -12.97 13.89
N GLY A 16 7.53 -14.11 14.29
CA GLY A 16 6.12 -14.28 14.63
C GLY A 16 5.19 -14.23 13.42
N ALA A 17 3.92 -14.57 13.65
CA ALA A 17 2.84 -14.52 12.67
C ALA A 17 1.88 -13.37 12.98
N ARG A 18 1.71 -12.45 12.02
CA ARG A 18 0.67 -11.41 12.09
C ARG A 18 -0.48 -11.74 11.13
N ARG A 19 -1.67 -11.22 11.42
CA ARG A 19 -2.80 -11.25 10.49
C ARG A 19 -2.73 -10.03 9.59
N GLY A 20 -3.24 -10.17 8.37
CA GLY A 20 -3.39 -9.07 7.43
C GLY A 20 -2.64 -9.27 6.12
N LYS A 21 -3.04 -8.48 5.12
CA LYS A 21 -2.50 -8.55 3.76
C LYS A 21 -1.00 -8.26 3.73
N GLY A 22 -0.58 -7.19 4.39
CA GLY A 22 0.81 -6.75 4.32
C GLY A 22 1.82 -7.71 4.95
N GLU A 23 1.42 -8.51 5.95
CA GLU A 23 2.25 -9.61 6.44
C GLU A 23 2.56 -10.64 5.34
N ALA A 24 1.54 -11.04 4.58
CA ALA A 24 1.70 -11.97 3.47
C ALA A 24 2.59 -11.38 2.36
N LEU A 25 2.42 -10.09 2.04
CA LEU A 25 3.24 -9.41 1.04
C LEU A 25 4.70 -9.30 1.48
N TRP A 26 4.95 -8.92 2.74
CA TRP A 26 6.30 -8.83 3.28
C TRP A 26 7.00 -10.20 3.24
N LYS A 27 6.35 -11.25 3.77
CA LYS A 27 6.92 -12.62 3.74
C LYS A 27 7.07 -13.19 2.33
N SER A 28 6.28 -12.72 1.36
CA SER A 28 6.42 -13.10 -0.05
C SER A 28 7.79 -12.70 -0.63
N LEU A 29 8.42 -11.62 -0.12
CA LEU A 29 9.77 -11.23 -0.52
C LEU A 29 10.78 -12.33 -0.23
N TYR A 30 10.64 -13.00 0.92
CA TYR A 30 11.54 -14.07 1.34
C TYR A 30 11.40 -15.33 0.47
N VAL A 31 10.19 -15.76 0.14
CA VAL A 31 9.96 -17.04 -0.56
C VAL A 31 10.13 -16.94 -2.09
N THR A 32 10.05 -15.74 -2.67
CA THR A 32 10.22 -15.51 -4.11
C THR A 32 11.67 -15.16 -4.45
N SER A 33 12.11 -15.45 -5.68
CA SER A 33 13.48 -15.16 -6.13
C SER A 33 13.60 -14.19 -7.31
N GLY A 34 12.50 -13.79 -7.95
CA GLY A 34 12.54 -12.93 -9.14
C GLY A 34 13.04 -11.50 -8.83
N ASP A 35 13.75 -10.90 -9.78
CA ASP A 35 14.24 -9.50 -9.70
C ASP A 35 13.13 -8.46 -9.76
N ILE A 36 11.98 -8.84 -10.32
CA ILE A 36 10.74 -8.07 -10.35
C ILE A 36 9.69 -8.87 -9.58
N LEU A 37 9.05 -8.24 -8.60
CA LEU A 37 7.93 -8.83 -7.87
C LEU A 37 6.66 -8.07 -8.21
N LEU A 38 5.61 -8.81 -8.52
CA LEU A 38 4.28 -8.30 -8.81
C LEU A 38 3.29 -8.96 -7.86
N TRP A 39 2.43 -8.15 -7.25
CA TRP A 39 1.29 -8.60 -6.47
C TRP A 39 0.01 -8.28 -7.24
N VAL A 40 -0.90 -9.25 -7.24
CA VAL A 40 -2.22 -9.15 -7.88
C VAL A 40 -3.21 -9.81 -6.94
N ASP A 41 -4.33 -9.12 -6.67
CA ASP A 41 -5.34 -9.67 -5.78
C ASP A 41 -5.99 -10.91 -6.41
N THR A 42 -6.26 -11.91 -5.59
CA THR A 42 -6.85 -13.19 -6.04
C THR A 42 -8.38 -13.14 -6.13
N ASP A 43 -9.00 -12.01 -5.77
CA ASP A 43 -10.46 -11.81 -5.75
C ASP A 43 -11.01 -11.12 -7.02
N VAL A 44 -10.16 -10.94 -8.04
CA VAL A 44 -10.53 -10.35 -9.33
C VAL A 44 -11.36 -11.34 -10.14
N SER A 45 -12.61 -10.99 -10.41
CA SER A 45 -13.55 -11.85 -11.15
C SER A 45 -13.29 -11.88 -12.66
N ASN A 46 -12.78 -10.78 -13.22
CA ASN A 46 -12.49 -10.61 -14.65
C ASN A 46 -10.98 -10.62 -14.91
N PHE A 47 -10.26 -11.62 -14.39
CA PHE A 47 -8.80 -11.68 -14.50
C PHE A 47 -8.35 -11.65 -15.97
N HIS A 48 -7.44 -10.73 -16.29
CA HIS A 48 -6.87 -10.59 -17.63
C HIS A 48 -5.33 -10.65 -17.55
N PRO A 49 -4.61 -11.30 -18.48
CA PRO A 49 -3.14 -11.41 -18.41
C PRO A 49 -2.39 -10.06 -18.33
N ARG A 50 -3.05 -8.97 -18.76
CA ARG A 50 -2.58 -7.57 -18.62
C ARG A 50 -2.25 -7.18 -17.20
N PHE A 51 -2.93 -7.76 -16.22
CA PHE A 51 -2.65 -7.52 -14.81
C PHE A 51 -1.19 -7.89 -14.47
N ILE A 52 -0.59 -8.82 -15.23
CA ILE A 52 0.81 -9.21 -15.10
C ILE A 52 1.69 -8.44 -16.08
N TYR A 53 1.50 -8.61 -17.40
CA TYR A 53 2.42 -8.03 -18.38
C TYR A 53 2.36 -6.49 -18.40
N GLY A 54 1.23 -5.89 -18.01
CA GLY A 54 1.07 -4.44 -17.92
C GLY A 54 1.89 -3.84 -16.78
N LEU A 55 1.95 -4.49 -15.61
CA LEU A 55 2.82 -4.08 -14.51
C LEU A 55 4.30 -4.28 -14.86
N MET A 56 4.60 -5.39 -15.54
CA MET A 56 5.97 -5.75 -15.91
C MET A 56 6.56 -4.83 -16.98
N GLY A 57 5.75 -4.42 -17.97
CA GLY A 57 6.18 -3.64 -19.13
C GLY A 57 7.04 -2.41 -18.79
N PRO A 58 6.57 -1.47 -17.95
CA PRO A 58 7.35 -0.28 -17.59
C PRO A 58 8.68 -0.63 -16.90
N LEU A 59 8.70 -1.66 -16.03
CA LEU A 59 9.91 -2.09 -15.33
C LEU A 59 10.94 -2.72 -16.26
N LEU A 60 10.51 -3.40 -17.32
CA LEU A 60 11.43 -3.95 -18.33
C LEU A 60 11.99 -2.87 -19.25
N ASN A 61 11.19 -1.86 -19.59
CA ASN A 61 11.57 -0.85 -20.59
C ASN A 61 12.30 0.36 -19.99
N ARG A 62 12.18 0.63 -18.69
CA ARG A 62 12.76 1.82 -18.06
C ARG A 62 13.48 1.45 -16.77
N GLN A 63 14.82 1.50 -16.81
CA GLN A 63 15.66 1.17 -15.65
C GLN A 63 15.49 2.13 -14.46
N THR A 64 15.12 3.38 -14.74
CA THR A 64 14.87 4.40 -13.70
C THR A 64 13.63 4.10 -12.87
N LEU A 65 12.67 3.31 -13.40
CA LEU A 65 11.47 2.93 -12.67
C LEU A 65 11.80 1.83 -11.65
N GLN A 66 11.36 2.07 -10.42
CA GLN A 66 11.49 1.12 -9.30
C GLN A 66 10.15 0.46 -8.97
N PHE A 67 9.03 1.12 -9.29
CA PHE A 67 7.70 0.73 -8.85
C PHE A 67 6.63 1.08 -9.87
N VAL A 68 5.62 0.22 -10.00
CA VAL A 68 4.48 0.40 -10.90
C VAL A 68 3.19 0.11 -10.16
N LYS A 69 2.20 0.98 -10.33
CA LYS A 69 0.86 0.82 -9.76
C LYS A 69 -0.21 0.69 -10.84
N GLY A 70 -1.05 -0.32 -10.73
CA GLY A 70 -2.22 -0.49 -11.58
C GLY A 70 -3.32 0.50 -11.23
N PHE A 71 -4.01 1.01 -12.25
CA PHE A 71 -5.29 1.69 -12.09
C PHE A 71 -6.29 1.13 -13.09
N TYR A 72 -7.58 1.31 -12.80
CA TYR A 72 -8.66 0.73 -13.59
C TYR A 72 -9.96 1.49 -13.31
N ARG A 73 -10.91 1.33 -14.23
CA ARG A 73 -12.30 1.73 -14.01
C ARG A 73 -13.01 0.63 -13.24
N ARG A 74 -13.91 1.03 -12.34
CA ARG A 74 -14.75 0.10 -11.57
C ARG A 74 -16.18 0.19 -12.12
N PRO A 75 -16.68 -0.82 -12.82
CA PRO A 75 -18.05 -0.83 -13.28
C PRO A 75 -18.98 -0.96 -12.05
N LEU A 76 -19.79 0.06 -11.78
CA LEU A 76 -20.82 -0.05 -10.75
C LEU A 76 -22.09 -0.61 -11.39
N LYS A 77 -22.50 -1.82 -10.97
CA LYS A 77 -23.85 -2.31 -11.24
C LYS A 77 -24.83 -1.48 -10.42
N THR A 78 -25.49 -0.52 -11.04
CA THR A 78 -26.67 0.11 -10.43
C THR A 78 -27.88 -0.80 -10.60
N GLY A 79 -28.87 -0.69 -9.71
CA GLY A 79 -30.09 -1.53 -9.74
C GLY A 79 -30.90 -1.45 -11.05
N ALA A 80 -30.59 -0.47 -11.92
CA ALA A 80 -31.19 -0.29 -13.23
C ALA A 80 -30.37 -0.92 -14.39
N GLY A 81 -29.34 -1.73 -14.11
CA GLY A 81 -28.50 -2.35 -15.15
C GLY A 81 -27.52 -1.38 -15.85
N VAL A 82 -27.51 -0.11 -15.46
CA VAL A 82 -26.57 0.89 -15.99
C VAL A 82 -25.21 0.71 -15.32
N LEU A 83 -24.19 0.39 -16.12
CA LEU A 83 -22.79 0.44 -15.75
C LEU A 83 -22.37 1.91 -15.65
N GLN A 84 -22.54 2.52 -14.47
CA GLN A 84 -21.89 3.81 -14.25
C GLN A 84 -20.38 3.58 -14.14
N SER A 85 -19.62 4.46 -14.78
CA SER A 85 -18.17 4.53 -14.62
C SER A 85 -17.89 4.91 -13.17
N GLY A 86 -17.62 3.91 -12.33
CA GLY A 86 -17.42 4.13 -10.91
C GLY A 86 -16.23 5.04 -10.68
N ARG A 87 -16.46 6.07 -9.86
CA ARG A 87 -15.40 6.74 -9.09
C ARG A 87 -14.56 5.67 -8.36
N GLY A 88 -13.33 6.02 -7.97
CA GLY A 88 -12.45 5.10 -7.22
C GLY A 88 -13.12 4.48 -5.99
N GLY A 89 -12.47 3.48 -5.37
CA GLY A 89 -13.02 2.86 -4.17
C GLY A 89 -13.34 3.89 -3.09
N ARG A 90 -14.41 3.69 -2.31
CA ARG A 90 -14.86 4.63 -1.26
C ARG A 90 -13.71 5.10 -0.35
N VAL A 91 -12.89 4.17 0.12
CA VAL A 91 -11.72 4.48 0.98
C VAL A 91 -10.61 5.19 0.20
N THR A 92 -10.43 4.87 -1.09
CA THR A 92 -9.52 5.61 -1.97
C THR A 92 -9.93 7.08 -2.06
N GLU A 93 -11.20 7.35 -2.38
CA GLU A 93 -11.69 8.70 -2.66
C GLU A 93 -11.93 9.53 -1.39
N LEU A 94 -12.35 8.91 -0.29
CA LEU A 94 -12.73 9.61 0.94
C LEU A 94 -11.65 9.59 2.03
N THR A 95 -10.57 8.83 1.86
CA THR A 95 -9.49 8.72 2.85
C THR A 95 -8.13 8.90 2.23
N ALA A 96 -7.70 7.98 1.36
CA ALA A 96 -6.32 7.98 0.88
C ALA A 96 -5.99 9.20 0.02
N ARG A 97 -6.81 9.52 -0.99
CA ARG A 97 -6.55 10.66 -1.88
C ARG A 97 -6.60 12.01 -1.13
N PRO A 98 -7.59 12.31 -0.27
CA PRO A 98 -7.57 13.53 0.52
C PRO A 98 -6.31 13.68 1.39
N LEU A 99 -5.92 12.62 2.11
CA LEU A 99 -4.74 12.66 2.98
C LEU A 99 -3.44 12.80 2.19
N LEU A 100 -3.30 12.09 1.06
CA LEU A 100 -2.16 12.25 0.18
C LEU A 100 -2.10 13.67 -0.39
N ASN A 101 -3.22 14.27 -0.79
CA ASN A 101 -3.22 15.66 -1.27
C ASN A 101 -2.75 16.64 -0.18
N LEU A 102 -3.10 16.39 1.08
CA LEU A 102 -2.73 17.27 2.18
C LEU A 102 -1.26 17.14 2.58
N PHE A 103 -0.73 15.92 2.64
CA PHE A 103 0.57 15.65 3.26
C PHE A 103 1.66 15.12 2.32
N TYR A 104 1.27 14.62 1.15
CA TYR A 104 2.17 14.12 0.10
C TYR A 104 1.67 14.59 -1.28
N PRO A 105 1.56 15.91 -1.50
CA PRO A 105 0.96 16.47 -2.72
C PRO A 105 1.64 15.98 -4.01
N GLU A 106 2.90 15.58 -3.95
CA GLU A 106 3.65 14.96 -5.05
C GLU A 106 3.02 13.63 -5.50
N LEU A 107 2.31 12.94 -4.62
CA LEU A 107 1.58 11.69 -4.89
C LEU A 107 0.10 11.92 -5.23
N SER A 108 -0.37 13.16 -5.30
CA SER A 108 -1.78 13.48 -5.61
C SER A 108 -2.22 12.98 -6.99
N GLY A 109 -1.27 12.79 -7.92
CA GLY A 109 -1.49 12.24 -9.25
C GLY A 109 -1.62 10.72 -9.32
N ILE A 110 -1.48 10.00 -8.19
CA ILE A 110 -1.69 8.56 -8.14
C ILE A 110 -3.21 8.27 -8.18
N ILE A 111 -3.66 7.61 -9.25
CA ILE A 111 -5.09 7.42 -9.58
C ILE A 111 -5.74 6.41 -8.61
N GLN A 112 -5.06 5.29 -8.32
CA GLN A 112 -5.52 4.28 -7.37
C GLN A 112 -4.40 3.98 -6.35
N PRO A 113 -4.19 4.83 -5.33
CA PRO A 113 -3.12 4.62 -4.35
C PRO A 113 -3.29 3.34 -3.51
N LEU A 114 -4.49 2.77 -3.47
CA LEU A 114 -4.83 1.55 -2.74
C LEU A 114 -5.06 0.32 -3.64
N SER A 115 -4.72 0.37 -4.93
CA SER A 115 -4.83 -0.83 -5.77
C SER A 115 -3.90 -1.95 -5.26
N GLY A 116 -4.42 -3.18 -5.28
CA GLY A 116 -3.68 -4.38 -4.92
C GLY A 116 -2.82 -4.93 -6.06
N GLU A 117 -3.05 -4.43 -7.27
CA GLU A 117 -2.27 -4.73 -8.46
C GLU A 117 -1.09 -3.77 -8.61
N TYR A 118 0.07 -4.16 -8.10
CA TYR A 118 1.27 -3.34 -8.16
C TYR A 118 2.53 -4.21 -8.05
N GLY A 119 3.68 -3.60 -8.26
CA GLY A 119 4.93 -4.31 -8.13
C GLY A 119 6.13 -3.42 -8.38
N GLY A 120 7.30 -4.00 -8.30
CA GLY A 120 8.54 -3.25 -8.41
C GLY A 120 9.77 -4.14 -8.48
N ARG A 121 10.91 -3.48 -8.56
CA ARG A 121 12.21 -4.16 -8.49
C ARG A 121 12.44 -4.67 -7.08
N ARG A 122 12.91 -5.91 -6.93
CA ARG A 122 13.28 -6.52 -5.65
C ARG A 122 14.17 -5.59 -4.84
N LYS A 123 15.21 -5.04 -5.47
CA LYS A 123 16.16 -4.11 -4.84
C LYS A 123 15.47 -2.90 -4.20
N ALA A 124 14.37 -2.41 -4.75
CA ALA A 124 13.60 -1.33 -4.11
C ALA A 124 12.68 -1.87 -3.00
N LEU A 125 11.94 -2.94 -3.28
CA LEU A 125 10.94 -3.50 -2.38
C LEU A 125 11.53 -4.11 -1.10
N GLU A 126 12.75 -4.66 -1.14
CA GLU A 126 13.41 -5.20 0.06
C GLU A 126 13.95 -4.12 1.00
N ARG A 127 13.98 -2.86 0.54
CA ARG A 127 14.51 -1.69 1.28
C ARG A 127 13.41 -0.82 1.88
N VAL A 128 12.14 -1.18 1.72
CA VAL A 128 10.99 -0.45 2.28
C VAL A 128 10.31 -1.25 3.39
N THR A 129 9.64 -0.54 4.29
CA THR A 129 8.84 -1.13 5.36
C THR A 129 7.49 -1.63 4.85
N PHE A 130 6.87 -2.53 5.61
CA PHE A 130 5.52 -3.04 5.34
C PHE A 130 4.69 -2.94 6.61
N THR A 131 3.51 -2.35 6.56
CA THR A 131 2.52 -2.50 7.63
C THR A 131 1.79 -3.84 7.50
N SER A 132 1.36 -4.44 8.61
CA SER A 132 0.82 -5.80 8.63
C SER A 132 -0.54 -5.96 7.93
N GLY A 133 -1.36 -4.90 7.93
CA GLY A 133 -2.78 -4.95 7.54
C GLY A 133 -3.07 -4.28 6.20
N TYR A 134 -4.10 -3.43 6.19
CA TYR A 134 -4.63 -2.75 5.01
C TYR A 134 -3.88 -1.44 4.69
N GLY A 135 -3.03 -0.97 5.61
CA GLY A 135 -2.17 0.18 5.36
C GLY A 135 -1.04 -0.10 4.36
N VAL A 136 -0.79 -1.36 3.99
CA VAL A 136 0.45 -1.76 3.30
C VAL A 136 0.63 -1.09 1.95
N GLU A 137 -0.43 -0.91 1.17
CA GLU A 137 -0.37 -0.22 -0.12
C GLU A 137 0.07 1.24 0.03
N THR A 138 -0.41 1.93 1.08
CA THR A 138 -0.04 3.30 1.40
C THR A 138 1.38 3.38 1.93
N CYS A 139 1.74 2.48 2.85
CA CYS A 139 3.08 2.33 3.42
C CYS A 139 4.13 2.20 2.31
N VAL A 140 3.98 1.19 1.44
CA VAL A 140 4.94 0.92 0.36
C VAL A 140 5.00 2.07 -0.63
N LEU A 141 3.86 2.69 -0.98
CA LEU A 141 3.85 3.82 -1.91
C LEU A 141 4.64 5.03 -1.36
N ILE A 142 4.42 5.37 -0.08
CA ILE A 142 5.12 6.48 0.57
C ILE A 142 6.62 6.16 0.71
N ASP A 143 6.98 4.97 1.17
CA ASP A 143 8.40 4.61 1.34
C ASP A 143 9.17 4.62 0.01
N ILE A 144 8.55 4.11 -1.06
CA ILE A 144 9.14 4.17 -2.41
C ILE A 144 9.31 5.62 -2.84
N PHE A 145 8.30 6.47 -2.62
CA PHE A 145 8.40 7.89 -2.93
C PHE A 145 9.51 8.58 -2.14
N GLU A 146 9.60 8.35 -0.84
CA GLU A 146 10.61 8.99 0.00
C GLU A 146 12.04 8.60 -0.42
N LYS A 147 12.26 7.31 -0.74
CA LYS A 147 13.58 6.78 -1.12
C LYS A 147 13.96 7.05 -2.58
N TYR A 148 13.01 6.96 -3.51
CA TYR A 148 13.29 6.93 -4.95
C TYR A 148 12.62 8.06 -5.74
N LYS A 149 11.81 8.89 -5.06
CA LYS A 149 11.09 10.05 -5.62
C LYS A 149 10.08 9.69 -6.70
N LEU A 150 9.21 10.65 -7.05
CA LEU A 150 8.08 10.45 -7.95
C LEU A 150 8.48 9.90 -9.33
N ALA A 151 9.63 10.33 -9.88
CA ALA A 151 10.12 9.90 -11.19
C ALA A 151 10.42 8.39 -11.29
N SER A 152 10.51 7.69 -10.16
CA SER A 152 10.71 6.23 -10.10
C SER A 152 9.40 5.43 -10.12
N ILE A 153 8.25 6.10 -10.04
CA ILE A 153 6.92 5.49 -9.94
C ILE A 153 6.20 5.65 -11.27
N ALA A 154 5.67 4.55 -11.81
CA ALA A 154 4.78 4.58 -12.97
C ALA A 154 3.38 4.06 -12.64
N GLN A 155 2.43 4.39 -13.50
CA GLN A 155 1.05 3.92 -13.42
C GLN A 155 0.65 3.26 -14.73
N ILE A 156 -0.14 2.18 -14.67
CA ILE A 156 -0.62 1.47 -15.86
C ILE A 156 -2.13 1.25 -15.83
N ASP A 157 -2.78 1.53 -16.96
CA ASP A 157 -4.22 1.30 -17.12
C ASP A 157 -4.51 -0.18 -17.37
N MET A 158 -5.24 -0.78 -16.45
CA MET A 158 -5.74 -2.15 -16.50
C MET A 158 -7.15 -2.23 -17.10
N ILE A 159 -7.70 -1.11 -17.56
CA ILE A 159 -9.02 -0.91 -18.17
C ILE A 159 -10.15 -1.10 -17.15
N GLU A 160 -10.37 -2.34 -16.70
CA GLU A 160 -11.53 -2.70 -15.90
C GLU A 160 -11.16 -3.75 -14.85
N ARG A 161 -11.59 -3.53 -13.61
CA ARG A 161 -11.45 -4.51 -12.52
C ARG A 161 -12.79 -4.68 -11.80
N ILE A 162 -13.25 -5.93 -11.74
CA ILE A 162 -14.46 -6.36 -11.04
C ILE A 162 -14.03 -7.20 -9.84
N HIS A 163 -14.45 -6.78 -8.66
CA HIS A 163 -14.23 -7.50 -7.41
C HIS A 163 -15.39 -7.25 -6.44
N ASN A 164 -15.43 -8.00 -5.35
CA ASN A 164 -16.53 -7.93 -4.39
C ASN A 164 -16.58 -6.59 -3.64
N ASN A 165 -17.79 -6.13 -3.35
CA ASN A 165 -18.02 -4.93 -2.55
C ASN A 165 -17.93 -5.26 -1.05
N GLN A 166 -17.13 -4.49 -0.33
CA GLN A 166 -17.00 -4.58 1.13
C GLN A 166 -18.16 -3.86 1.84
N SER A 167 -18.48 -4.32 3.06
CA SER A 167 -19.44 -3.65 3.93
C SER A 167 -18.92 -2.27 4.36
N LEU A 168 -19.82 -1.35 4.75
CA LEU A 168 -19.38 -0.04 5.24
C LEU A 168 -18.54 -0.14 6.53
N GLY A 169 -18.87 -1.11 7.39
CA GLY A 169 -18.09 -1.38 8.60
C GLY A 169 -16.65 -1.76 8.28
N ASP A 170 -16.44 -2.69 7.35
CA ASP A 170 -15.09 -3.12 6.95
C ASP A 170 -14.30 -1.99 6.29
N LEU A 171 -14.96 -1.16 5.48
CA LEU A 171 -14.32 0.03 4.90
C LEU A 171 -13.92 1.07 5.95
N SER A 172 -14.69 1.20 7.03
CA SER A 172 -14.36 2.08 8.16
C SER A 172 -13.09 1.60 8.87
N LYS A 173 -12.96 0.29 9.11
CA LYS A 173 -11.75 -0.33 9.65
C LYS A 173 -10.55 -0.12 8.74
N MET A 174 -10.71 -0.32 7.43
CA MET A 174 -9.66 -0.08 6.44
C MET A 174 -9.20 1.38 6.45
N SER A 175 -10.14 2.32 6.47
CA SER A 175 -9.85 3.76 6.54
C SER A 175 -9.03 4.09 7.80
N PHE A 176 -9.43 3.55 8.95
CA PHE A 176 -8.72 3.73 10.22
C PHE A 176 -7.27 3.20 10.19
N ALA A 177 -7.04 2.03 9.56
CA ALA A 177 -5.70 1.46 9.37
C ALA A 177 -4.80 2.32 8.45
N ILE A 178 -5.37 2.83 7.35
CA ILE A 178 -4.66 3.70 6.41
C ILE A 178 -4.29 5.03 7.06
N ILE A 179 -5.19 5.60 7.87
CA ILE A 179 -4.91 6.82 8.64
C ILE A 179 -3.74 6.59 9.59
N GLN A 180 -3.77 5.53 10.40
CA GLN A 180 -2.66 5.19 11.31
C GLN A 180 -1.32 5.06 10.56
N THR A 181 -1.33 4.36 9.42
CA THR A 181 -0.12 4.18 8.59
C THR A 181 0.42 5.52 8.09
N LEU A 182 -0.46 6.38 7.58
CA LEU A 182 -0.05 7.68 7.06
C LEU A 182 0.51 8.55 8.17
N PHE A 183 -0.13 8.59 9.35
CA PHE A 183 0.39 9.32 10.51
C PHE A 183 1.77 8.84 10.94
N GLY A 184 2.01 7.53 11.00
CA GLY A 184 3.35 6.99 11.30
C GLY A 184 4.41 7.45 10.28
N ARG A 185 4.04 7.61 9.00
CA ARG A 185 4.93 8.18 7.98
C ARG A 185 5.14 9.68 8.14
N LEU A 186 4.13 10.43 8.58
CA LEU A 186 4.29 11.86 8.88
C LEU A 186 5.25 12.08 10.06
N GLU A 187 5.17 11.26 11.10
CA GLU A 187 6.08 11.35 12.24
C GLU A 187 7.53 11.17 11.82
N GLN A 188 7.79 10.16 10.98
CA GLN A 188 9.10 9.94 10.38
C GLN A 188 9.54 11.12 9.48
N ARG A 189 8.64 11.64 8.64
CA ARG A 189 8.94 12.72 7.69
C ARG A 189 9.26 14.05 8.39
N TYR A 190 8.52 14.39 9.46
CA TYR A 190 8.69 15.66 10.16
C TYR A 190 9.59 15.56 11.40
N GLY A 191 10.02 14.36 11.78
CA GLY A 191 10.84 14.14 12.98
C GLY A 191 10.14 14.58 14.27
N ARG A 192 8.80 14.52 14.30
CA ARG A 192 7.98 14.91 15.43
C ARG A 192 7.04 13.76 15.77
N ALA A 193 6.97 13.41 17.05
CA ALA A 193 5.82 12.69 17.55
C ALA A 193 4.59 13.58 17.33
N LEU A 194 3.80 13.25 16.31
CA LEU A 194 2.52 13.91 16.07
C LEU A 194 1.47 13.30 16.98
N VAL A 195 1.65 12.04 17.39
CA VAL A 195 0.65 11.28 18.10
C VAL A 195 1.31 10.20 18.98
N GLU A 196 2.01 10.61 20.04
CA GLU A 196 2.50 9.68 21.07
C GLU A 196 1.37 8.81 21.68
N ASP A 197 0.11 9.31 21.64
CA ASP A 197 -1.09 8.66 22.17
C ASP A 197 -2.22 8.45 21.13
N VAL A 198 -1.95 7.92 19.92
CA VAL A 198 -3.07 7.58 19.01
C VAL A 198 -3.85 6.41 19.61
N ASN A 199 -5.17 6.53 19.63
CA ASN A 199 -6.03 5.38 19.89
C ASN A 199 -5.81 4.31 18.79
N ARG A 200 -5.49 3.07 19.19
CA ARG A 200 -5.30 1.90 18.31
C ARG A 200 -6.52 1.00 18.22
N THR A 201 -7.56 1.35 18.97
CA THR A 201 -8.84 0.61 19.02
C THR A 201 -9.93 1.42 18.34
N MET A 202 -10.76 0.76 17.55
CA MET A 202 -11.94 1.37 16.97
C MET A 202 -13.18 0.85 17.69
N LYS A 203 -13.99 1.79 18.18
CA LYS A 203 -15.31 1.49 18.74
C LYS A 203 -16.31 1.53 17.59
N LEU A 204 -16.84 0.36 17.24
CA LEU A 204 -17.85 0.20 16.20
C LEU A 204 -19.22 0.21 16.88
N ILE A 205 -20.07 1.14 16.45
CA ILE A 205 -21.47 1.18 16.89
C ILE A 205 -22.23 0.13 16.08
N ARG A 206 -22.76 -0.87 16.77
CA ARG A 206 -23.63 -1.90 16.21
C ARG A 206 -25.04 -1.70 16.75
N HIS A 207 -26.01 -2.24 16.03
CA HIS A 207 -27.39 -2.31 16.50
C HIS A 207 -28.00 -3.66 16.14
N ASP A 208 -28.85 -4.13 17.03
CA ASP A 208 -29.90 -5.10 16.75
C ASP A 208 -31.26 -4.36 16.82
N PRO A 209 -32.40 -5.01 16.54
CA PRO A 209 -33.70 -4.33 16.56
C PRO A 209 -34.06 -3.67 17.91
N GLU A 210 -33.44 -4.08 19.01
CA GLU A 210 -33.83 -3.68 20.37
C GLU A 210 -32.82 -2.73 21.03
N ARG A 211 -31.55 -2.71 20.59
CA ARG A 211 -30.51 -1.89 21.21
C ARG A 211 -29.34 -1.54 20.30
N TYR A 212 -28.63 -0.48 20.70
CA TYR A 212 -27.29 -0.17 20.24
C TYR A 212 -26.25 -0.74 21.21
N TYR A 213 -25.13 -1.21 20.70
CA TYR A 213 -23.99 -1.64 21.52
C TYR A 213 -22.66 -1.27 20.87
N LEU A 214 -21.61 -1.19 21.69
CA LEU A 214 -20.24 -0.92 21.25
C LEU A 214 -19.47 -2.22 21.12
N GLU A 215 -18.95 -2.47 19.92
CA GLU A 215 -17.95 -3.50 19.66
C GLU A 215 -16.58 -2.82 19.58
N VAL A 216 -15.63 -3.24 20.41
CA VAL A 216 -14.27 -2.68 20.40
C VAL A 216 -13.36 -3.65 19.66
N GLU A 217 -12.70 -3.16 18.61
CA GLU A 217 -11.78 -3.95 17.81
C GLU A 217 -10.41 -3.28 17.76
N GLU A 218 -9.36 -4.07 18.02
CA GLU A 218 -7.97 -3.62 17.85
C GLU A 218 -7.61 -3.67 16.37
N ILE A 219 -7.36 -2.50 15.77
CA ILE A 219 -6.97 -2.33 14.36
C ILE A 219 -5.58 -1.70 14.35
N ALA A 220 -4.68 -2.20 15.19
CA ALA A 220 -3.33 -1.67 15.30
C ALA A 220 -2.49 -2.12 14.10
N GLU A 221 -2.06 -1.17 13.27
CA GLU A 221 -1.06 -1.44 12.23
C GLU A 221 0.31 -1.63 12.86
N LYS A 222 0.97 -2.74 12.53
CA LYS A 222 2.32 -3.07 13.03
C LYS A 222 3.29 -3.13 11.88
N GLU A 223 4.42 -2.44 12.02
CA GLU A 223 5.43 -2.39 10.98
C GLU A 223 6.34 -3.62 10.98
N ARG A 224 6.70 -4.05 9.77
CA ARG A 224 7.79 -4.97 9.48
C ARG A 224 8.96 -4.16 8.92
N PRO A 225 10.19 -4.45 9.37
CA PRO A 225 11.37 -3.76 8.87
C PRO A 225 11.59 -4.07 7.38
N PRO A 226 12.40 -3.28 6.68
CA PRO A 226 12.92 -3.65 5.38
C PRO A 226 13.47 -5.08 5.39
N MET A 227 13.02 -5.90 4.44
CA MET A 227 13.38 -7.31 4.39
C MET A 227 14.90 -7.52 4.28
N ILE A 228 15.63 -6.57 3.68
CA ILE A 228 17.09 -6.60 3.58
C ILE A 228 17.81 -6.47 4.93
N GLU A 229 17.13 -6.03 5.99
CA GLU A 229 17.70 -5.96 7.34
C GLU A 229 17.73 -7.31 8.04
N LEU A 230 16.98 -8.31 7.54
CA LEU A 230 16.92 -9.64 8.14
C LEU A 230 18.16 -10.47 7.79
N PRO A 231 18.90 -11.00 8.78
CA PRO A 231 20.04 -11.89 8.54
C PRO A 231 19.70 -13.10 7.67
N GLU A 232 18.53 -13.71 7.86
CA GLU A 232 18.08 -14.89 7.13
C GLU A 232 17.78 -14.58 5.66
N TYR A 233 17.22 -13.40 5.39
CA TYR A 233 17.01 -12.94 4.01
C TYR A 233 18.35 -12.70 3.33
N ARG A 234 19.26 -12.00 4.01
CA ARG A 234 20.60 -11.72 3.48
C ARG A 234 21.39 -13.00 3.20
N ALA A 235 21.35 -13.96 4.13
CA ALA A 235 21.99 -15.26 3.95
C ALA A 235 21.41 -16.02 2.74
N ARG A 236 20.07 -16.04 2.59
CA ARG A 236 19.40 -16.69 1.47
C ARG A 236 19.78 -16.11 0.10
N PHE A 237 19.97 -14.79 0.04
CA PHE A 237 20.27 -14.08 -1.21
C PHE A 237 21.77 -13.71 -1.37
N GLY A 238 22.65 -14.20 -0.49
CA GLY A 238 24.09 -13.96 -0.57
C GLY A 238 24.50 -12.49 -0.42
N ILE A 239 23.77 -11.70 0.38
CA ILE A 239 23.98 -10.27 0.55
C ILE A 239 24.99 -10.04 1.69
N SER A 240 26.21 -9.64 1.35
CA SER A 240 27.32 -9.41 2.30
C SER A 240 27.43 -7.98 2.84
N ASP A 241 26.92 -6.97 2.12
CA ASP A 241 27.13 -5.56 2.48
C ASP A 241 26.33 -5.13 3.71
N PRO A 242 26.92 -4.48 4.73
CA PRO A 242 26.18 -4.07 5.93
C PRO A 242 24.92 -3.29 5.54
N ALA A 243 23.79 -3.60 6.18
CA ALA A 243 22.58 -2.81 5.99
C ALA A 243 22.94 -1.33 6.22
N PRO A 244 22.55 -0.40 5.34
CA PRO A 244 22.81 1.00 5.58
C PRO A 244 22.26 1.34 6.97
N ALA A 245 23.11 1.90 7.83
CA ALA A 245 22.71 2.31 9.16
C ALA A 245 21.45 3.17 9.05
N ILE A 246 20.51 2.98 9.97
CA ILE A 246 19.34 3.85 10.12
C ILE A 246 19.89 5.24 10.48
N THR A 247 20.17 6.05 9.47
CA THR A 247 20.36 7.48 9.67
C THR A 247 18.98 8.02 9.96
N THR A 248 18.71 8.30 11.23
CA THR A 248 17.71 9.30 11.63
C THR A 248 18.13 10.61 10.97
N SER A 249 17.67 10.86 9.75
CA SER A 249 18.10 11.98 8.93
C SER A 249 17.66 13.28 9.57
N GLY A 250 18.63 14.20 9.69
CA GLY A 250 18.45 15.56 10.14
C GLY A 250 17.32 16.30 9.44
N SER A 251 16.81 17.30 10.17
CA SER A 251 15.90 18.34 9.70
C SER A 251 16.40 18.96 8.39
N HIS A 252 15.76 18.62 7.28
CA HIS A 252 15.83 19.46 6.09
C HIS A 252 14.94 20.69 6.32
N PRO A 253 15.43 21.92 6.10
CA PRO A 253 14.59 23.10 6.17
C PRO A 253 13.52 23.03 5.07
N HIS A 254 12.28 23.25 5.50
CA HIS A 254 11.10 23.25 4.65
C HIS A 254 11.13 24.51 3.77
N GLU A 255 11.38 24.38 2.46
CA GLU A 255 11.05 25.47 1.54
C GLU A 255 9.52 25.55 1.37
N PRO A 256 8.94 26.76 1.33
CA PRO A 256 7.51 26.93 1.16
C PRO A 256 7.05 26.44 -0.22
N HIS A 257 5.92 25.74 -0.24
CA HIS A 257 5.32 25.18 -1.45
C HIS A 257 4.86 26.29 -2.41
N THR A 258 5.52 26.42 -3.56
CA THR A 258 5.01 27.19 -4.71
C THR A 258 3.95 26.35 -5.44
N PRO A 259 2.72 26.86 -5.66
CA PRO A 259 1.70 26.12 -6.41
C PRO A 259 2.17 25.83 -7.85
N LEU A 260 2.23 24.56 -8.23
CA LEU A 260 2.79 24.11 -9.51
C LEU A 260 1.82 24.11 -10.70
N TYR A 261 0.66 24.77 -10.62
CA TYR A 261 -0.22 24.90 -11.79
C TYR A 261 -0.91 26.25 -11.87
N PRO A 262 -0.86 26.94 -13.04
CA PRO A 262 -1.77 28.04 -13.31
C PRO A 262 -3.19 27.48 -13.46
N ALA A 263 -4.16 28.09 -12.79
CA ALA A 263 -5.57 27.81 -12.98
C ALA A 263 -5.90 27.94 -14.47
N ARG A 264 -6.51 26.91 -15.07
CA ARG A 264 -7.03 27.02 -16.44
C ARG A 264 -8.19 28.02 -16.44
N PRO A 265 -8.27 28.93 -17.41
CA PRO A 265 -9.43 29.81 -17.54
C PRO A 265 -10.67 29.02 -17.94
N ASN A 266 -11.82 29.47 -17.43
CA ASN A 266 -13.18 28.94 -17.67
C ASN A 266 -13.57 28.94 -19.15
#